data_AF-A0A1G6E2W6-F1
#
_entry.id   AF-A0A1G6E2W6-F1
#
_cell.length_a   1.000
_cell.length_b   1.000
_cell.length_c   1.000
_cell.angle_alpha   90.00
_cell.angle_beta   90.00
_cell.angle_gamma   90.00
#
_symmetry.space_group_name_H-M   'P 1'
#
loop_
_entity.id
_entity.type
_entity.pdbx_description
1 polymer ?
#
loop_
_entity_poly.entity_id
_entity_poly.type
_entity_poly.pdbx_seq_one_letter_code
_entity_poly.pdbx_strand_id
1 'polypeptide(L)'
;MAEMTELERIRQASDFIQRYYQFEEAVTVNQQNKEYLQGYIRNQYAVEEEFNFKKKVTKAALTGGIVGVVIGLIVWAASGSWIAALITLAVLAVSGAVIGSFVQKYRLDEAIETQRDINNGIKEQIEILEQRDKQLIRQRDDYYRGLEKRIDFMSLDYMDNIDQLMEIMQNGEAETCEEAVAVFEQKQLFQEMTSLISAPAEEPKPLDREEAKKKFGDPVAKIREDRKKRRRERKADPFSI
;
A
#
# COMPACT_ATOMS: atom_id res chain seq x y z
N MET A 1 7.14 30.15 42.71
CA MET A 1 6.60 29.65 41.44
C MET A 1 5.28 29.02 41.79
N ALA A 2 4.17 29.43 41.18
CA ALA A 2 2.86 28.84 41.51
C ALA A 2 2.96 27.32 41.29
N GLU A 3 2.62 26.53 42.30
CA GLU A 3 2.49 25.09 42.14
C GLU A 3 1.43 24.84 41.07
N MET A 4 1.80 24.14 39.99
CA MET A 4 0.82 23.72 38.98
C MET A 4 -0.20 22.82 39.66
N THR A 5 -1.48 23.03 39.38
CA THR A 5 -2.51 22.09 39.83
C THR A 5 -2.35 20.76 39.10
N GLU A 6 -2.72 19.63 39.72
CA GLU A 6 -2.67 18.31 39.08
C GLU A 6 -3.46 18.29 37.76
N LEU A 7 -4.59 19.01 37.71
CA LEU A 7 -5.38 19.16 36.49
C LEU A 7 -4.66 19.94 35.37
N GLU A 8 -3.81 20.91 35.70
CA GLU A 8 -2.96 21.59 34.72
C GLU A 8 -1.80 20.70 34.26
N ARG A 9 -1.26 19.86 35.16
CA ARG A 9 -0.19 18.90 34.86
C ARG A 9 -0.65 17.85 33.85
N ILE A 10 -1.84 17.26 34.00
CA ILE A 10 -2.38 16.31 33.01
C ILE A 10 -2.74 16.99 31.69
N ARG A 11 -3.24 18.22 31.73
CA ARG A 11 -3.56 18.99 30.52
C ARG A 11 -2.29 19.31 29.73
N GLN A 12 -1.22 19.70 30.42
CA GLN A 12 0.08 19.92 29.79
C GLN A 12 0.65 18.63 29.19
N ALA A 13 0.47 17.48 29.86
CA ALA A 13 0.85 16.18 29.31
C ALA A 13 0.04 15.84 28.04
N SER A 14 -1.27 16.06 28.05
CA SER A 14 -2.13 15.92 26.87
C SER A 14 -1.67 16.79 25.70
N ASP A 15 -1.36 18.07 25.94
CA ASP A 15 -0.83 18.97 24.90
C ASP A 15 0.50 18.47 24.32
N PHE A 16 1.38 17.92 25.15
CA PHE A 16 2.64 17.33 24.70
C PHE A 16 2.40 16.06 23.86
N ILE A 17 1.52 15.18 24.29
CA ILE A 17 1.16 13.95 23.56
C ILE A 17 0.50 14.30 22.21
N GLN A 18 -0.42 15.25 22.19
CA GLN A 18 -1.06 15.71 20.96
C GLN A 18 -0.04 16.25 19.96
N ARG A 19 0.97 16.98 20.43
CA ARG A 19 2.06 17.47 19.59
C ARG A 19 2.94 16.35 19.04
N TYR A 20 3.11 15.26 19.78
CA TYR A 20 3.77 14.05 19.25
C TYR A 20 2.97 13.43 18.10
N TYR A 21 1.65 13.27 18.23
CA TYR A 21 0.82 12.74 17.14
C TYR A 21 0.83 13.65 15.90
N GLN A 22 0.93 14.97 16.08
CA GLN A 22 1.11 15.89 14.94
C GLN A 22 2.41 15.61 14.17
N PHE A 23 3.50 15.23 14.86
CA PHE A 23 4.73 14.83 14.18
C PHE A 23 4.57 13.48 13.46
N GLU A 24 3.88 12.53 14.08
CA GLU A 24 3.61 11.23 13.47
C GLU A 24 2.71 11.33 12.22
N GLU A 25 1.67 12.16 12.29
CA GLU A 25 0.81 12.47 11.14
C GLU A 25 1.63 13.14 10.02
N ALA A 26 2.51 14.09 10.36
CA ALA A 26 3.37 14.75 9.38
C ALA A 26 4.32 13.76 8.67
N VAL A 27 4.84 12.74 9.38
CA VAL A 27 5.61 11.64 8.78
C VAL A 27 4.73 10.85 7.82
N THR A 28 3.55 10.43 8.26
CA THR A 28 2.61 9.61 7.48
C THR A 28 2.20 10.32 6.19
N VAL A 29 1.82 11.59 6.26
CA VAL A 29 1.44 12.40 5.09
C VAL A 29 2.61 12.56 4.12
N ASN A 30 3.84 12.71 4.62
CA ASN A 30 5.03 12.80 3.76
C ASN A 30 5.26 11.48 3.00
N GLN A 31 5.15 10.34 3.68
CA GLN A 31 5.28 9.02 3.06
C GLN A 31 4.20 8.79 2.00
N GLN A 32 2.94 9.13 2.28
CA GLN A 32 1.85 9.06 1.31
C GLN A 32 2.11 9.94 0.07
N ASN A 33 2.61 11.16 0.26
CA ASN A 33 2.97 12.05 -0.85
C ASN A 33 4.09 11.46 -1.72
N LYS A 34 5.07 10.79 -1.10
CA LYS A 34 6.15 10.10 -1.81
C LYS A 34 5.59 8.97 -2.68
N GLU A 35 4.72 8.12 -2.12
CA GLU A 35 4.07 7.02 -2.86
C GLU A 35 3.20 7.53 -4.01
N TYR A 36 2.45 8.60 -3.76
CA TYR A 36 1.63 9.25 -4.79
C TYR A 36 2.49 9.71 -5.98
N LEU A 37 3.59 10.42 -5.72
CA LEU A 37 4.50 10.88 -6.78
C LEU A 37 5.17 9.73 -7.55
N GLN A 38 5.50 8.63 -6.87
CA GLN A 38 6.06 7.44 -7.53
C GLN A 38 5.09 6.84 -8.56
N GLY A 39 3.77 6.91 -8.33
CA GLY A 39 2.75 6.44 -9.25
C GLY A 39 2.70 7.18 -10.60
N TYR A 40 3.26 8.40 -10.68
CA TYR A 40 3.27 9.21 -11.91
C TYR A 40 4.50 8.99 -12.80
N ILE A 41 5.49 8.23 -12.32
CA ILE A 41 6.69 7.95 -13.11
C ILE A 41 6.30 6.99 -14.25
N ARG A 42 6.22 7.51 -15.47
CA ARG A 42 5.88 6.73 -16.67
C ARG A 42 7.13 6.20 -17.35
N ASN A 43 7.06 4.96 -17.86
CA ASN A 43 8.14 4.40 -18.66
C ASN A 43 8.12 4.93 -20.10
N GLN A 44 9.30 5.06 -20.73
CA GLN A 44 9.46 5.58 -22.09
C GLN A 44 8.71 4.71 -23.12
N TYR A 45 8.68 3.40 -22.94
CA TYR A 45 7.95 2.46 -23.81
C TYR A 45 6.44 2.71 -23.86
N ALA A 46 5.83 3.18 -22.76
CA ALA A 46 4.40 3.49 -22.73
C ALA A 46 4.05 4.71 -23.60
N VAL A 47 4.96 5.68 -23.67
CA VAL A 47 4.80 6.89 -24.51
C VAL A 47 4.90 6.52 -25.99
N GLU A 48 5.82 5.63 -26.36
CA GLU A 48 5.97 5.16 -27.75
C GLU A 48 4.73 4.41 -28.25
N GLU A 49 4.12 3.60 -27.39
CA GLU A 49 2.91 2.84 -27.72
C GLU A 49 1.69 3.75 -27.91
N GLU A 50 1.46 4.70 -26.98
CA GLU A 50 0.37 5.69 -27.10
C GLU A 50 0.53 6.61 -28.33
N PHE A 51 1.77 6.97 -28.68
CA PHE A 51 2.03 7.88 -29.79
C PHE A 51 1.63 7.29 -31.16
N ASN A 52 1.53 5.95 -31.25
CA ASN A 52 1.02 5.21 -32.40
C ASN A 52 1.76 5.57 -33.71
N PHE A 53 3.10 5.56 -33.65
CA PHE A 53 4.01 6.03 -34.68
C PHE A 53 3.69 5.44 -36.07
N LYS A 54 3.46 4.12 -36.15
CA LYS A 54 3.15 3.42 -37.41
C LYS A 54 1.93 4.05 -38.11
N LYS A 55 0.82 4.26 -37.39
CA LYS A 55 -0.42 4.83 -37.93
C LYS A 55 -0.24 6.26 -38.45
N LYS A 56 0.58 7.08 -37.76
CA LYS A 56 0.86 8.46 -38.19
C LYS A 56 1.74 8.50 -39.44
N VAL A 57 2.73 7.62 -39.54
CA VAL A 57 3.56 7.49 -40.76
C VAL A 57 2.74 6.99 -41.95
N THR A 58 1.83 6.03 -41.75
CA THR A 58 0.95 5.57 -42.83
C THR A 58 0.06 6.69 -43.37
N LYS A 59 -0.48 7.54 -42.48
CA LYS A 59 -1.26 8.72 -42.89
C LYS A 59 -0.42 9.72 -43.70
N ALA A 60 0.82 9.99 -43.28
CA ALA A 60 1.71 10.90 -44.00
C ALA A 60 2.09 10.39 -45.40
N ALA A 61 2.34 9.08 -45.53
CA ALA A 61 2.55 8.44 -46.83
C ALA A 61 1.30 8.54 -47.73
N LEU A 62 0.11 8.40 -47.16
CA LEU A 62 -1.16 8.49 -47.90
C LEU A 62 -1.41 9.91 -48.42
N THR A 63 -1.12 10.94 -47.61
CA THR A 63 -1.16 12.35 -48.06
C THR A 63 -0.12 12.65 -49.13
N GLY A 64 1.10 12.12 -49.01
CA GLY A 64 2.13 12.24 -50.05
C GLY A 64 1.72 11.57 -51.36
N GLY A 65 1.05 10.43 -51.28
CA GLY A 65 0.46 9.74 -52.43
C GLY A 65 -0.62 10.55 -53.13
N ILE A 66 -1.54 11.17 -52.39
CA ILE A 66 -2.60 12.03 -52.98
C ILE A 66 -2.00 13.22 -53.72
N VAL A 67 -1.04 13.90 -53.12
CA VAL A 67 -0.32 15.03 -53.76
C VAL A 67 0.46 14.54 -55.00
N GLY A 68 1.09 13.36 -54.90
CA GLY A 68 1.77 12.71 -56.01
C GLY A 68 0.85 12.38 -57.19
N VAL A 69 -0.39 11.96 -56.94
CA VAL A 69 -1.41 11.69 -57.97
C VAL A 69 -1.79 12.98 -58.72
N VAL A 70 -2.06 14.06 -57.99
CA VAL A 70 -2.43 15.34 -58.61
C VAL A 70 -1.29 15.87 -59.48
N ILE A 71 -0.06 15.87 -58.98
CA ILE A 71 1.11 16.34 -59.73
C ILE A 71 1.42 15.39 -60.90
N GLY A 72 1.29 14.08 -60.71
CA GLY A 72 1.46 13.09 -61.78
C GLY A 72 0.47 13.29 -62.94
N LEU A 73 -0.79 13.60 -62.65
CA LEU A 73 -1.81 13.90 -63.68
C LEU A 73 -1.47 15.18 -64.46
N ILE A 74 -0.94 16.20 -63.80
CA ILE A 74 -0.47 17.43 -64.45
C ILE A 74 0.72 17.13 -65.38
N VAL A 75 1.69 16.34 -64.92
CA VAL A 75 2.85 15.92 -65.72
C VAL A 75 2.40 15.07 -66.92
N TRP A 76 1.42 14.20 -66.75
CA TRP A 76 0.84 13.43 -67.85
C TRP A 76 0.17 14.33 -68.89
N ALA A 77 -0.66 15.28 -68.45
CA ALA A 77 -1.35 16.21 -69.34
C ALA A 77 -0.38 17.12 -70.13
N ALA A 78 0.75 17.49 -69.52
CA ALA A 78 1.76 18.35 -70.17
C ALA A 78 2.71 17.59 -71.10
N SER A 79 3.12 16.37 -70.74
CA SER A 79 4.16 15.61 -71.47
C SER A 79 3.62 14.49 -72.36
N GLY A 80 2.37 14.07 -72.19
CA GLY A 80 1.77 12.93 -72.86
C GLY A 80 2.34 11.56 -72.46
N SER A 81 3.33 11.53 -71.56
CA SER A 81 4.01 10.29 -71.14
C SER A 81 3.47 9.80 -69.80
N TRP A 82 2.84 8.64 -69.82
CA TRP A 82 2.37 7.95 -68.62
C TRP A 82 3.54 7.48 -67.73
N ILE A 83 4.70 7.20 -68.33
CA ILE A 83 5.91 6.77 -67.60
C ILE A 83 6.46 7.91 -66.74
N ALA A 84 6.52 9.13 -67.28
CA ALA A 84 6.99 10.31 -66.55
C ALA A 84 6.07 10.66 -65.36
N ALA A 85 4.75 10.50 -65.55
CA ALA A 85 3.76 10.69 -64.50
C ALA A 85 3.91 9.69 -63.34
N LEU A 86 4.14 8.40 -63.66
CA LEU A 86 4.35 7.35 -62.66
C LEU A 86 5.65 7.53 -61.86
N ILE A 87 6.74 7.93 -62.52
CA ILE A 87 8.01 8.21 -61.83
C ILE A 87 7.84 9.37 -60.85
N THR A 88 7.16 10.44 -61.28
CA THR A 88 6.91 11.62 -60.44
C THR A 88 6.06 11.26 -59.22
N LEU A 89 5.02 10.45 -59.40
CA LEU A 89 4.19 9.96 -58.31
C LEU A 89 5.01 9.11 -57.33
N ALA A 90 5.83 8.19 -57.82
CA ALA A 90 6.66 7.33 -56.99
C ALA A 90 7.66 8.15 -56.14
N VAL A 91 8.31 9.14 -56.75
CA VAL A 91 9.25 10.04 -56.05
C VAL A 91 8.54 10.86 -54.97
N LEU A 92 7.35 11.40 -55.27
CA LEU A 92 6.57 12.20 -54.32
C LEU A 92 5.98 11.36 -53.18
N ALA A 93 5.54 10.13 -53.45
CA ALA A 93 5.07 9.20 -52.43
C ALA A 93 6.20 8.79 -51.47
N VAL A 94 7.38 8.42 -52.00
CA VAL A 94 8.54 8.03 -51.18
C VAL A 94 9.07 9.21 -50.37
N SER A 95 9.21 10.39 -50.98
CA SER A 95 9.67 11.59 -50.27
C SER A 95 8.70 12.04 -49.18
N GLY A 96 7.38 12.02 -49.45
CA GLY A 96 6.36 12.30 -48.45
C GLY A 96 6.38 11.31 -47.27
N ALA A 97 6.61 10.02 -47.54
CA ALA A 97 6.74 9.00 -46.50
C ALA A 97 8.00 9.19 -45.64
N VAL A 98 9.15 9.49 -46.25
CA VAL A 98 10.42 9.72 -45.54
C VAL A 98 10.32 10.99 -44.68
N ILE A 99 9.88 12.11 -45.25
CA ILE A 99 9.71 13.39 -44.51
C ILE A 99 8.69 13.21 -43.39
N GLY A 100 7.55 12.57 -43.67
CA GLY A 100 6.53 12.28 -42.67
C GLY A 100 7.05 11.43 -41.51
N SER A 101 7.86 10.41 -41.81
CA SER A 101 8.49 9.58 -40.78
C SER A 101 9.46 10.38 -39.91
N PHE A 102 10.22 11.29 -40.51
CA PHE A 102 11.21 12.11 -39.82
C PHE A 102 10.56 13.14 -38.90
N VAL A 103 9.51 13.83 -39.37
CA VAL A 103 8.73 14.78 -38.57
C VAL A 103 8.06 14.10 -37.38
N GLN A 104 7.50 12.89 -37.56
CA GLN A 104 6.88 12.16 -36.46
C GLN A 104 7.91 11.61 -35.47
N LYS A 105 9.14 11.29 -35.91
CA LYS A 105 10.23 10.92 -35.01
C LYS A 105 10.62 12.08 -34.11
N TYR A 106 10.81 13.28 -34.66
CA TYR A 106 11.10 14.47 -33.84
C TYR A 106 10.04 14.73 -32.78
N ARG A 107 8.75 14.62 -33.13
CA ARG A 107 7.65 14.79 -32.17
C ARG A 107 7.61 13.69 -31.10
N LEU A 108 8.01 12.47 -31.46
CA LEU A 108 8.12 11.37 -30.50
C LEU A 108 9.31 11.59 -29.57
N ASP A 109 10.46 11.97 -30.12
CA ASP A 109 11.67 12.27 -29.36
C ASP A 109 11.43 13.41 -28.37
N GLU A 110 10.77 14.49 -28.80
CA GLU A 110 10.36 15.62 -27.94
C GLU A 110 9.40 15.18 -26.83
N ALA A 111 8.43 14.29 -27.12
CA ALA A 111 7.51 13.75 -26.12
C ALA A 111 8.23 12.85 -25.11
N ILE A 112 9.19 12.03 -25.56
CA ILE A 112 10.03 11.20 -24.70
C ILE A 112 10.93 12.07 -23.81
N GLU A 113 11.51 13.14 -24.36
CA GLU A 113 12.34 14.09 -23.63
C GLU A 113 11.52 14.84 -22.58
N THR A 114 10.36 15.38 -22.95
CA THR A 114 9.44 16.03 -22.00
C THR A 114 9.04 15.07 -20.87
N GLN A 115 8.72 13.80 -21.19
CA GLN A 115 8.39 12.80 -20.17
C GLN A 115 9.60 12.48 -19.28
N ARG A 116 10.81 12.44 -19.85
CA ARG A 116 12.05 12.22 -19.10
C ARG A 116 12.28 13.37 -18.12
N ASP A 117 12.07 14.61 -18.54
CA ASP A 117 12.21 15.79 -17.68
C ASP A 117 11.18 15.79 -16.56
N ILE A 118 9.91 15.47 -16.86
CA ILE A 118 8.86 15.29 -15.85
C ILE A 118 9.27 14.20 -14.85
N ASN A 119 9.74 13.04 -15.34
CA ASN A 119 10.18 11.95 -14.47
C ASN A 119 11.38 12.36 -13.60
N ASN A 120 12.32 13.13 -14.14
CA ASN A 120 13.47 13.63 -13.38
C ASN A 120 13.01 14.63 -12.31
N GLY A 121 12.13 15.56 -12.64
CA GLY A 121 11.55 16.50 -11.66
C GLY A 121 10.76 15.79 -10.56
N ILE A 122 10.01 14.73 -10.89
CA ILE A 122 9.33 13.88 -9.90
C ILE A 122 10.36 13.18 -9.00
N LYS A 123 11.46 12.66 -9.56
CA LYS A 123 12.55 12.05 -8.76
C LYS A 123 13.21 13.05 -7.81
N GLU A 124 13.47 14.27 -8.26
CA GLU A 124 14.02 15.34 -7.40
C GLU A 124 13.06 15.66 -6.25
N GLN A 125 11.76 15.76 -6.52
CA GLN A 125 10.75 15.95 -5.47
C GLN A 125 10.72 14.78 -4.49
N ILE A 126 10.79 13.53 -4.98
CA ILE A 126 10.88 12.33 -4.14
C ILE A 126 12.13 12.36 -3.25
N GLU A 127 13.27 12.82 -3.76
CA GLU A 127 14.50 12.96 -2.98
C GLU A 127 14.35 14.00 -1.87
N ILE A 128 13.76 15.16 -2.16
CA ILE A 128 13.46 16.20 -1.16
C ILE A 128 12.52 15.66 -0.09
N LEU A 129 11.47 14.93 -0.47
CA LEU A 129 10.55 14.30 0.47
C LEU A 129 11.25 13.27 1.35
N GLU A 130 12.17 12.48 0.79
CA GLU A 130 12.96 11.51 1.55
C GLU A 130 13.91 12.19 2.55
N GLN A 131 14.55 13.29 2.18
CA GLN A 131 15.36 14.08 3.11
C GLN A 131 14.49 14.64 4.24
N ARG A 132 13.30 15.15 3.92
CA ARG A 132 12.33 15.64 4.90
C ARG A 132 11.82 14.52 5.81
N ASP A 133 11.58 13.34 5.29
CA ASP A 133 11.13 12.16 6.05
C ASP A 133 12.17 11.78 7.12
N LYS A 134 13.46 11.73 6.75
CA LYS A 134 14.56 11.52 7.70
C LYS A 134 14.59 12.58 8.82
N GLN A 135 14.28 13.83 8.50
CA GLN A 135 14.23 14.89 9.51
C GLN A 135 13.01 14.76 10.43
N LEU A 136 11.83 14.50 9.87
CA LEU A 136 10.59 14.35 10.63
C LEU A 136 10.62 13.13 11.55
N ILE A 137 11.14 12.00 11.08
CA ILE A 137 11.34 10.80 11.90
C ILE A 137 12.26 11.11 13.08
N ARG A 138 13.40 11.78 12.84
CA ARG A 138 14.29 12.21 13.92
C ARG A 138 13.60 13.14 14.91
N GLN A 139 12.87 14.14 14.42
CA GLN A 139 12.14 15.07 15.29
C GLN A 139 11.11 14.34 16.15
N ARG A 140 10.34 13.43 15.55
CA ARG A 140 9.36 12.59 16.26
C ARG A 140 10.05 11.74 17.34
N ASP A 141 11.11 11.02 16.97
CA ASP A 141 11.82 10.11 17.89
C ASP A 141 12.54 10.87 19.01
N ASP A 142 13.12 12.03 18.70
CA ASP A 142 13.73 12.93 19.69
C ASP A 142 12.67 13.50 20.64
N TYR A 143 11.49 13.84 20.11
CA TYR A 143 10.38 14.34 20.90
C TYR A 143 9.80 13.25 21.81
N TYR A 144 9.63 12.02 21.32
CA TYR A 144 9.21 10.86 22.12
C TYR A 144 10.15 10.60 23.30
N ARG A 145 11.47 10.60 23.07
CA ARG A 145 12.46 10.49 24.15
C ARG A 145 12.43 11.65 25.13
N GLY A 146 11.97 12.82 24.67
CA GLY A 146 11.73 13.99 25.51
C GLY A 146 10.46 13.88 26.36
N LEU A 147 9.42 13.21 25.86
CA LEU A 147 8.16 12.98 26.57
C LEU A 147 8.36 12.15 27.83
N GLU A 148 9.17 11.09 27.76
CA GLU A 148 9.49 10.23 28.91
C GLU A 148 10.05 11.01 30.11
N LYS A 149 10.71 12.15 29.86
CA LYS A 149 11.28 13.01 30.91
C LYS A 149 10.31 14.09 31.40
N ARG A 150 9.28 14.40 30.61
CA ARG A 150 8.30 15.46 30.90
C ARG A 150 7.06 14.92 31.58
N ILE A 151 6.71 13.66 31.29
CA ILE A 151 5.59 12.94 31.88
C ILE A 151 6.19 11.94 32.86
N ASP A 152 6.08 12.25 34.15
CA ASP A 152 6.66 11.49 35.26
C ASP A 152 5.63 10.61 36.00
N PHE A 153 4.34 10.89 35.82
CA PHE A 153 3.23 10.21 36.49
C PHE A 153 2.64 9.02 35.71
N MET A 154 3.06 8.80 34.46
CA MET A 154 2.45 7.87 33.51
C MET A 154 3.52 7.18 32.66
N SER A 155 3.33 5.91 32.29
CA SER A 155 4.10 5.28 31.21
C SER A 155 3.61 5.74 29.84
N LEU A 156 4.52 5.82 28.86
CA LEU A 156 4.17 6.25 27.51
C LEU A 156 3.19 5.30 26.79
N ASP A 157 3.07 4.06 27.25
CA ASP A 157 2.09 3.09 26.74
C ASP A 157 0.64 3.55 26.94
N TYR A 158 0.39 4.43 27.91
CA TYR A 158 -0.93 5.01 28.18
C TYR A 158 -1.18 6.34 27.45
N MET A 159 -0.27 6.80 26.58
CA MET A 159 -0.43 8.08 25.85
C MET A 159 -1.73 8.14 25.05
N ASP A 160 -2.14 7.04 24.42
CA ASP A 160 -3.39 6.96 23.64
C ASP A 160 -4.63 7.20 24.53
N ASN A 161 -4.51 6.97 25.85
CA ASN A 161 -5.60 7.06 26.81
C ASN A 161 -5.53 8.32 27.68
N ILE A 162 -4.66 9.28 27.35
CA ILE A 162 -4.49 10.52 28.14
C ILE A 162 -5.80 11.31 28.29
N ASP A 163 -6.66 11.31 27.26
CA ASP A 163 -7.96 12.00 27.31
C ASP A 163 -8.91 11.35 28.32
N GLN A 164 -8.87 10.02 28.44
CA GLN A 164 -9.67 9.28 29.42
C GLN A 164 -9.17 9.53 30.85
N LEU A 165 -7.85 9.65 31.03
CA LEU A 165 -7.25 10.01 32.31
C LEU A 165 -7.60 11.45 32.73
N MET A 166 -7.61 12.37 31.75
CA MET A 166 -8.07 13.73 31.98
C MET A 166 -9.55 13.76 32.37
N GLU A 167 -10.40 12.93 31.76
CA GLU A 167 -11.83 12.80 32.11
C GLU A 167 -12.02 12.27 33.54
N ILE A 168 -11.26 11.24 33.95
CA ILE A 168 -11.28 10.69 35.32
C ILE A 168 -10.99 11.80 36.35
N MET A 169 -10.01 12.65 36.09
CA MET A 169 -9.68 13.78 36.96
C MET A 169 -10.74 14.89 36.93
N GLN A 170 -11.30 15.20 35.75
CA GLN A 170 -12.38 16.19 35.64
C GLN A 170 -13.66 15.76 36.36
N ASN A 171 -13.95 14.46 36.38
CA ASN A 171 -15.08 13.88 37.08
C ASN A 171 -14.88 13.81 38.61
N GLY A 172 -13.68 14.15 39.10
CA GLY A 172 -13.35 14.09 40.53
C GLY A 172 -13.18 12.67 41.07
N GLU A 173 -12.96 11.69 40.20
CA GLU A 173 -12.70 10.30 40.61
C GLU A 173 -11.27 10.08 41.11
N ALA A 174 -10.36 11.02 40.83
CA ALA A 174 -8.98 11.03 41.31
C ALA A 174 -8.55 12.46 41.66
N GLU A 175 -7.81 12.62 42.76
CA GLU A 175 -7.29 13.93 43.20
C GLU A 175 -5.87 14.21 42.66
N THR A 176 -5.15 13.17 42.23
CA THR A 176 -3.77 13.24 41.70
C THR A 176 -3.64 12.54 40.35
N CYS A 177 -2.65 12.94 39.55
CA CYS A 177 -2.42 12.32 38.24
C CYS A 177 -2.08 10.81 38.36
N GLU A 178 -1.32 10.43 39.38
CA GLU A 178 -0.93 9.04 39.64
C GLU A 178 -2.13 8.18 40.04
N GLU A 179 -3.06 8.75 40.84
CA GLU A 179 -4.30 8.07 41.20
C GLU A 179 -5.23 7.90 39.99
N ALA A 180 -5.28 8.89 39.09
CA ALA A 180 -6.04 8.78 37.85
C ALA A 180 -5.56 7.59 36.99
N VAL A 181 -4.23 7.38 36.91
CA VAL A 181 -3.63 6.22 36.23
C VAL A 181 -4.02 4.91 36.91
N ALA A 182 -3.95 4.83 38.24
CA ALA A 182 -4.33 3.63 38.98
C ALA A 182 -5.82 3.28 38.81
N VAL A 183 -6.71 4.28 38.86
CA VAL A 183 -8.15 4.11 38.61
C VAL A 183 -8.39 3.64 37.17
N PHE A 184 -7.66 4.17 36.21
CA PHE A 184 -7.74 3.76 34.82
C PHE A 184 -7.30 2.32 34.59
N GLU A 185 -6.14 1.91 35.13
CA GLU A 185 -5.66 0.52 35.07
C GLU A 185 -6.68 -0.44 35.69
N GLN A 186 -7.27 -0.05 36.82
CA GLN A 186 -8.33 -0.81 37.45
C GLN A 186 -9.55 -0.96 36.53
N LYS A 187 -10.00 0.13 35.88
CA LYS A 187 -11.10 0.11 34.92
C LYS A 187 -10.80 -0.80 33.72
N GLN A 188 -9.60 -0.73 33.16
CA GLN A 188 -9.20 -1.62 32.07
C GLN A 188 -9.22 -3.09 32.49
N LEU A 189 -8.68 -3.42 33.66
CA LEU A 189 -8.67 -4.77 34.19
C LEU A 189 -10.10 -5.30 34.40
N PHE A 190 -11.02 -4.48 34.90
CA PHE A 190 -12.43 -4.84 35.01
C PHE A 190 -13.09 -5.08 33.64
N GLN A 191 -12.75 -4.28 32.64
CA GLN A 191 -13.25 -4.46 31.28
C GLN A 191 -12.73 -5.75 30.64
N GLU A 192 -11.46 -6.11 30.86
CA GLU A 192 -10.89 -7.39 30.43
C GLU A 192 -11.51 -8.58 31.16
N MET A 193 -11.71 -8.50 32.47
CA MET A 193 -12.44 -9.54 33.20
C MET A 193 -13.88 -9.68 32.69
N THR A 194 -14.55 -8.56 32.43
CA THR A 194 -15.91 -8.58 31.90
C THR A 194 -15.94 -9.16 30.49
N SER A 195 -14.99 -8.84 29.62
CA SER A 195 -14.90 -9.40 28.27
C SER A 195 -14.61 -10.91 28.31
N LEU A 196 -13.79 -11.38 29.25
CA LEU A 196 -13.55 -12.81 29.46
C LEU A 196 -14.79 -13.55 30.01
N ILE A 197 -15.57 -12.91 30.89
CA ILE A 197 -16.79 -13.50 31.47
C ILE A 197 -17.96 -13.45 30.48
N SER A 198 -18.03 -12.40 29.65
CA SER A 198 -19.09 -12.17 28.66
C SER A 198 -18.78 -12.74 27.28
N ALA A 199 -17.53 -13.14 27.02
CA ALA A 199 -17.22 -14.05 25.92
C ALA A 199 -18.15 -15.26 26.11
N PRO A 200 -19.01 -15.57 25.13
CA PRO A 200 -19.93 -16.67 25.27
C PRO A 200 -19.10 -17.90 25.60
N ALA A 201 -19.29 -18.46 26.80
CA ALA A 201 -18.84 -19.81 27.08
C ALA A 201 -19.33 -20.63 25.89
N GLU A 202 -18.42 -21.14 25.06
CA GLU A 202 -18.80 -22.06 24.00
C GLU A 202 -19.52 -23.20 24.73
N GLU A 203 -20.86 -23.20 24.67
CA GLU A 203 -21.64 -24.37 25.02
C GLU A 203 -20.98 -25.50 24.23
N PRO A 204 -20.49 -26.57 24.88
CA PRO A 204 -19.71 -27.58 24.20
C PRO A 204 -20.55 -28.10 23.04
N LYS A 205 -20.14 -27.77 21.81
CA LYS A 205 -20.81 -28.25 20.61
C LYS A 205 -20.93 -29.77 20.73
N PRO A 206 -22.11 -30.36 20.50
CA PRO A 206 -22.28 -31.80 20.64
C PRO A 206 -21.23 -32.50 19.78
N LEU A 207 -20.45 -33.38 20.42
CA LEU A 207 -19.28 -34.04 19.84
C LEU A 207 -19.62 -34.59 18.45
N ASP A 208 -19.05 -34.01 17.39
CA ASP A 208 -19.28 -34.47 16.03
C ASP A 208 -18.58 -35.83 15.83
N ARG A 209 -19.38 -36.89 15.85
CA ARG A 209 -18.90 -38.28 15.91
C ARG A 209 -18.10 -38.67 14.68
N GLU A 210 -18.26 -37.97 13.56
CA GLU A 210 -17.54 -38.26 12.32
C GLU A 210 -16.11 -37.70 12.33
N GLU A 211 -15.90 -36.49 12.82
CA GLU A 211 -14.56 -35.92 12.98
C GLU A 211 -13.75 -36.65 14.05
N ALA A 212 -14.39 -36.99 15.19
CA ALA A 212 -13.73 -37.76 16.24
C ALA A 212 -13.27 -39.14 15.75
N LYS A 213 -14.05 -39.80 14.87
CA LYS A 213 -13.66 -41.08 14.24
C LYS A 213 -12.46 -40.93 13.29
N LYS A 214 -12.36 -39.82 12.54
CA LYS A 214 -11.19 -39.54 11.69
C LYS A 214 -9.93 -39.30 12.51
N LYS A 215 -10.04 -38.57 13.63
CA LYS A 215 -8.88 -38.19 14.45
C LYS A 215 -8.37 -39.33 15.34
N PHE A 216 -9.27 -40.12 15.93
CA PHE A 216 -8.89 -41.14 16.92
C PHE A 216 -9.02 -42.58 16.42
N GLY A 217 -9.57 -42.77 15.21
CA GLY A 217 -9.89 -44.07 14.64
C GLY A 217 -11.16 -44.69 15.25
N ASP A 218 -11.72 -45.71 14.59
CA ASP A 218 -12.90 -46.42 15.10
C ASP A 218 -12.51 -47.36 16.27
N PRO A 219 -12.93 -47.09 17.51
CA PRO A 219 -12.59 -47.93 18.66
C PRO A 219 -13.12 -49.37 18.50
N VAL A 220 -14.20 -49.58 17.74
CA VAL A 220 -14.76 -50.91 17.50
C VAL A 220 -13.83 -51.76 16.62
N ALA A 221 -13.12 -51.12 15.68
CA ALA A 221 -12.15 -51.81 14.84
C ALA A 221 -10.97 -52.33 15.67
N LYS A 222 -10.39 -51.49 16.57
CA LYS A 222 -9.33 -51.89 17.49
C LYS A 222 -9.76 -53.04 18.41
N ILE A 223 -10.96 -52.97 18.99
CA ILE A 223 -11.48 -54.04 19.86
C ILE A 223 -11.65 -55.36 19.08
N ARG A 224 -12.09 -55.31 17.81
CA ARG A 224 -12.20 -56.50 16.96
C ARG A 224 -10.85 -57.11 16.63
N GLU A 225 -9.83 -56.30 16.37
CA GLU A 225 -8.46 -56.77 16.14
C GLU A 225 -7.86 -57.42 17.40
N ASP A 226 -7.99 -56.78 18.56
CA ASP A 226 -7.54 -57.33 19.83
C ASP A 226 -8.25 -58.64 20.17
N ARG A 227 -9.55 -58.75 19.87
CA ARG A 227 -10.31 -59.99 20.10
C ARG A 227 -9.86 -61.11 19.16
N LYS A 228 -9.51 -60.79 17.90
CA LYS A 228 -8.93 -61.75 16.96
C LYS A 228 -7.54 -62.20 17.43
N LYS A 229 -6.71 -61.28 17.93
CA LYS A 229 -5.37 -61.58 18.45
C LYS A 229 -5.44 -62.50 19.68
N ARG A 230 -6.27 -62.16 20.68
CA ARG A 230 -6.52 -63.01 21.86
C ARG A 230 -7.06 -64.40 21.51
N ARG A 231 -7.90 -64.50 20.46
CA ARG A 231 -8.40 -65.80 19.98
C ARG A 231 -7.32 -66.64 19.29
N ARG A 232 -6.36 -66.02 18.62
CA ARG A 232 -5.20 -66.73 18.04
C ARG A 232 -4.26 -67.22 19.14
N GLU A 233 -4.00 -66.38 20.14
CA GLU A 233 -3.18 -66.72 21.30
C GLU A 233 -3.78 -67.88 22.13
N ARG A 234 -5.09 -67.84 22.44
CA ARG A 234 -5.77 -68.95 23.14
C ARG A 234 -5.85 -70.26 22.36
N LYS A 235 -5.71 -70.23 21.03
CA LYS A 235 -5.65 -71.44 20.19
C LYS A 235 -4.23 -72.00 20.09
N ALA A 236 -3.22 -71.16 20.31
CA ALA A 236 -1.82 -71.57 20.30
C ALA A 236 -1.39 -72.22 21.64
N ASP A 237 -2.00 -71.81 22.76
CA ASP A 237 -1.82 -72.45 24.08
C ASP A 237 -3.17 -72.67 24.78
N PRO A 238 -3.74 -73.90 24.76
CA PRO A 238 -5.04 -74.16 25.36
C PRO A 238 -5.05 -74.28 26.90
N PHE A 239 -3.91 -74.15 27.59
CA PHE A 239 -3.80 -74.37 29.05
C PHE A 239 -3.14 -73.23 29.86
N SER A 240 -2.95 -72.03 29.31
CA SER A 240 -2.53 -70.89 30.12
C SER A 240 -3.76 -70.23 30.78
N ILE A 241 -4.00 -70.53 32.05
CA ILE A 241 -4.72 -69.63 32.96
C ILE A 241 -3.68 -68.73 33.62
#